data_AF-A0A8R7TVI5-F1
#
_entry.id   AF-A0A8R7TVI5-F1
#
_cell.length_a   1.000
_cell.length_b   1.000
_cell.length_c   1.000
_cell.angle_alpha   90.00
_cell.angle_beta   90.00
_cell.angle_gamma   90.00
#
_symmetry.space_group_name_H-M   'P 1'
#
loop_
_entity.id
_entity.type
_entity.pdbx_description
1 polymer ?
#
loop_
_entity_poly.entity_id
_entity_poly.type
_entity_poly.pdbx_seq_one_letter_code
_entity_poly.pdbx_strand_id
1 'polypeptide(L)'
;MDFELRSAREKLEREQRERMQRAKAKADRERRAKAEAARRRDALEASNRERRLDAARAQEEADQKMEEVMQLGKGISFSHMFEALRYDGPGDKIKLPPSSFKDLSDQGALDKGPMYFRLSKVRDRVPGTSPDQDAEEATCCGVLEFTAREGSAQLPSHVWNNLFQSDIPDVPLIEVSIS
;
A
#
# COMPACT_ATOMS: atom_id res chain seq x y z
N MET A 1 -2.44 84.29 -30.95
CA MET A 1 -2.56 83.72 -29.59
C MET A 1 -3.12 82.29 -29.58
N ASP A 2 -3.50 81.69 -30.72
CA ASP A 2 -4.09 80.34 -30.79
C ASP A 2 -3.12 79.14 -30.77
N PHE A 3 -1.82 79.35 -31.00
CA PHE A 3 -0.83 78.27 -31.08
C PHE A 3 -0.40 77.76 -29.70
N GLU A 4 -0.31 78.65 -28.72
CA GLU A 4 0.09 78.32 -27.34
C GLU A 4 -0.99 77.51 -26.62
N LEU A 5 -2.28 77.85 -26.81
CA LEU A 5 -3.43 77.11 -26.29
C LEU A 5 -3.52 75.67 -26.84
N ARG A 6 -3.18 75.46 -28.12
CA ARG A 6 -3.16 74.10 -28.72
C ARG A 6 -1.99 73.28 -28.18
N SER A 7 -0.81 73.89 -28.05
CA SER A 7 0.39 73.21 -27.52
C SER A 7 0.22 72.80 -26.05
N ALA A 8 -0.45 73.62 -25.24
CA ALA A 8 -0.73 73.32 -23.84
C ALA A 8 -1.74 72.16 -23.70
N ARG A 9 -2.75 72.13 -24.58
CA ARG A 9 -3.78 71.08 -24.61
C ARG A 9 -3.20 69.73 -25.07
N GLU A 10 -2.31 69.74 -26.05
CA GLU A 10 -1.62 68.54 -26.53
C GLU A 10 -0.64 67.96 -25.49
N LYS A 11 0.08 68.82 -24.75
CA LYS A 11 0.93 68.39 -23.63
C LYS A 11 0.10 67.74 -22.52
N LEU A 12 -1.02 68.35 -22.15
CA LEU A 12 -1.92 67.83 -21.12
C LEU A 12 -2.51 66.46 -21.53
N GLU A 13 -2.88 66.30 -22.80
CA GLU A 13 -3.44 65.05 -23.31
C GLU A 13 -2.40 63.92 -23.36
N ARG A 14 -1.15 64.22 -23.73
CA ARG A 14 -0.04 63.26 -23.66
C ARG A 14 0.25 62.83 -22.22
N GLU A 15 0.26 63.77 -21.29
CA GLU A 15 0.52 63.45 -19.88
C GLU A 15 -0.62 62.61 -19.26
N GLN A 16 -1.88 62.91 -19.58
CA GLN A 16 -3.02 62.10 -19.15
C GLN A 16 -2.98 60.69 -19.76
N ARG A 17 -2.63 60.56 -21.04
CA ARG A 17 -2.46 59.26 -21.70
C ARG A 17 -1.31 58.45 -21.09
N GLU A 18 -0.17 59.07 -20.80
CA GLU A 18 0.94 58.39 -20.11
C GLU A 18 0.55 57.92 -18.72
N ARG A 19 -0.15 58.75 -17.93
CA ARG A 19 -0.64 58.34 -16.60
C ARG A 19 -1.61 57.16 -16.69
N MET A 20 -2.55 57.21 -17.65
CA MET A 20 -3.51 56.13 -17.86
C MET A 20 -2.81 54.83 -18.29
N GLN A 21 -1.83 54.91 -19.19
CA GLN A 21 -1.06 53.75 -19.64
C GLN A 21 -0.20 53.15 -18.52
N ARG A 22 0.45 53.99 -17.70
CA ARG A 22 1.23 53.52 -16.54
C ARG A 22 0.35 52.86 -15.48
N ALA A 23 -0.83 53.43 -15.20
CA ALA A 23 -1.80 52.83 -14.29
C ALA A 23 -2.32 51.48 -14.82
N LYS A 24 -2.65 51.41 -16.13
CA LYS A 24 -3.12 50.18 -16.78
C LYS A 24 -2.03 49.10 -16.79
N ALA A 25 -0.78 49.45 -17.09
CA ALA A 25 0.34 48.52 -17.06
C ALA A 25 0.62 47.97 -15.65
N LYS A 26 0.47 48.80 -14.61
CA LYS A 26 0.61 48.36 -13.21
C LYS A 26 -0.53 47.41 -12.82
N ALA A 27 -1.77 47.74 -13.16
CA ALA A 27 -2.93 46.90 -12.89
C ALA A 27 -2.84 45.53 -13.62
N ASP A 28 -2.39 45.52 -14.87
CA ASP A 28 -2.21 44.27 -15.62
C ASP A 28 -1.09 43.39 -15.04
N ARG A 29 0.01 43.98 -14.57
CA ARG A 29 1.07 43.24 -13.87
C ARG A 29 0.58 42.64 -12.57
N GLU A 30 -0.17 43.40 -11.78
CA GLU A 30 -0.75 42.91 -10.53
C GLU A 30 -1.77 41.79 -10.76
N ARG A 31 -2.62 41.93 -11.79
CA ARG A 31 -3.59 40.90 -12.19
C ARG A 31 -2.90 39.61 -12.64
N ARG A 32 -1.80 39.71 -13.40
CA ARG A 32 -0.98 38.56 -13.83
C ARG A 32 -0.30 37.88 -12.64
N ALA A 33 0.29 38.65 -11.73
CA ALA A 33 0.94 38.11 -10.53
C ALA A 33 -0.06 37.38 -9.62
N LYS A 34 -1.26 37.94 -9.43
CA LYS A 34 -2.33 37.30 -8.64
C LYS A 34 -2.84 36.01 -9.28
N ALA A 35 -2.98 35.98 -10.61
CA ALA A 35 -3.39 34.78 -11.33
C ALA A 35 -2.32 33.67 -11.27
N GLU A 36 -1.04 34.02 -11.34
CA GLU A 36 0.05 33.06 -11.23
C GLU A 36 0.17 32.50 -9.80
N ALA A 37 -0.01 33.34 -8.78
CA ALA A 37 -0.05 32.90 -7.39
C ALA A 37 -1.23 31.95 -7.11
N ALA A 38 -2.41 32.25 -7.67
CA ALA A 38 -3.57 31.36 -7.57
C ALA A 38 -3.29 29.99 -8.23
N ARG A 39 -2.74 29.98 -9.47
CA ARG A 39 -2.36 28.74 -10.16
C ARG A 39 -1.36 27.90 -9.38
N ARG A 40 -0.36 28.53 -8.75
CA ARG A 40 0.61 27.82 -7.90
C ARG A 40 -0.05 27.21 -6.67
N ARG A 41 -0.99 27.93 -6.04
CA ARG A 41 -1.75 27.42 -4.89
C ARG A 41 -2.63 26.25 -5.28
N ASP A 42 -3.35 26.36 -6.40
CA ASP A 42 -4.23 25.32 -6.90
C ASP A 42 -3.44 24.05 -7.27
N ALA A 43 -2.25 24.20 -7.86
CA ALA A 43 -1.37 23.07 -8.18
C ALA A 43 -0.88 22.33 -6.92
N LEU A 44 -0.53 23.07 -5.86
CA LEU A 44 -0.13 22.49 -4.58
C LEU A 44 -1.31 21.81 -3.86
N GLU A 45 -2.49 22.42 -3.89
CA GLU A 45 -3.71 21.86 -3.29
C GLU A 45 -4.17 20.59 -4.02
N ALA A 46 -4.10 20.57 -5.35
CA ALA A 46 -4.39 19.39 -6.16
C ALA A 46 -3.44 18.23 -5.83
N SER A 47 -2.12 18.49 -5.76
CA SER A 47 -1.13 17.47 -5.41
C SER A 47 -1.32 16.94 -4.00
N ASN A 48 -1.63 17.80 -3.02
CA ASN A 48 -1.92 17.36 -1.66
C ASN A 48 -3.23 16.57 -1.57
N ARG A 49 -4.25 16.93 -2.34
CA ARG A 49 -5.51 16.19 -2.39
C ARG A 49 -5.32 14.80 -2.98
N GLU A 50 -4.54 14.68 -4.05
CA GLU A 50 -4.19 13.40 -4.67
C GLU A 50 -3.45 12.50 -3.67
N ARG A 51 -2.42 13.02 -3.00
CA ARG A 51 -1.71 12.29 -1.93
C ARG A 51 -2.63 11.83 -0.79
N ARG A 52 -3.61 12.66 -0.41
CA ARG A 52 -4.59 12.29 0.63
C ARG A 52 -5.54 11.18 0.16
N LEU A 53 -5.96 11.21 -1.11
CA LEU A 53 -6.82 10.17 -1.67
C LEU A 53 -6.07 8.84 -1.81
N ASP A 54 -4.81 8.87 -2.20
CA ASP A 54 -3.99 7.65 -2.28
C ASP A 54 -3.68 7.08 -0.90
N ALA A 55 -3.38 7.93 0.08
CA ALA A 55 -3.23 7.49 1.47
C ALA A 55 -4.52 6.88 2.03
N ALA A 56 -5.68 7.46 1.74
CA ALA A 56 -6.98 6.92 2.16
C ALA A 56 -7.27 5.55 1.52
N ARG A 57 -7.01 5.41 0.21
CA ARG A 57 -7.18 4.12 -0.50
C ARG A 57 -6.27 3.04 0.03
N ALA A 58 -4.99 3.35 0.27
CA ALA A 58 -4.05 2.40 0.85
C ALA A 58 -4.50 1.94 2.25
N GLN A 59 -5.12 2.83 3.02
CA GLN A 59 -5.66 2.49 4.33
C GLN A 59 -6.93 1.63 4.23
N GLU A 60 -7.87 1.98 3.35
CA GLU A 60 -9.07 1.17 3.10
C GLU A 60 -8.72 -0.25 2.62
N GLU A 61 -7.72 -0.40 1.75
CA GLU A 61 -7.26 -1.74 1.30
C GLU A 61 -6.63 -2.54 2.44
N ALA A 62 -5.89 -1.89 3.36
CA ALA A 62 -5.32 -2.55 4.52
C ALA A 62 -6.41 -3.00 5.51
N ASP A 63 -7.40 -2.14 5.74
CA ASP A 63 -8.54 -2.42 6.62
C ASP A 63 -9.40 -3.57 6.05
N GLN A 64 -9.67 -3.58 4.74
CA GLN A 64 -10.39 -4.66 4.06
C GLN A 64 -9.66 -6.01 4.19
N LYS A 65 -8.34 -6.04 4.00
CA LYS A 65 -7.54 -7.26 4.17
C LYS A 65 -7.56 -7.76 5.61
N MET A 66 -7.52 -6.85 6.58
CA MET A 66 -7.62 -7.20 8.00
C MET A 66 -8.98 -7.81 8.32
N GLU A 67 -10.07 -7.22 7.82
CA GLU A 67 -11.43 -7.75 8.00
C GLU A 67 -11.59 -9.12 7.36
N GLU A 68 -11.03 -9.35 6.16
CA GLU A 68 -11.07 -10.64 5.49
C GLU A 68 -10.37 -11.73 6.31
N VAL A 69 -9.16 -11.44 6.83
CA VAL A 69 -8.43 -12.37 7.72
C VAL A 69 -9.23 -12.67 8.98
N MET A 70 -9.87 -11.65 9.58
CA MET A 70 -10.68 -11.83 10.78
C MET A 70 -11.94 -12.67 10.52
N GLN A 71 -12.56 -12.52 9.36
CA GLN A 71 -13.73 -13.31 8.97
C GLN A 71 -13.36 -14.78 8.68
N LEU A 72 -12.30 -15.00 7.89
CA LEU A 72 -11.81 -16.35 7.55
C LEU A 72 -11.38 -17.11 8.80
N GLY A 73 -10.58 -16.48 9.66
CA GLY A 73 -10.11 -17.07 10.91
C GLY A 73 -11.17 -17.16 12.02
N LYS A 74 -12.46 -16.90 11.74
CA LYS A 74 -13.54 -16.91 12.74
C LYS A 74 -13.22 -16.06 13.98
N GLY A 75 -12.58 -14.90 13.79
CA GLY A 75 -12.11 -14.01 14.83
C GLY A 75 -10.70 -14.33 15.38
N ILE A 76 -9.91 -15.16 14.69
CA ILE A 76 -8.49 -15.39 14.97
C ILE A 76 -7.69 -14.76 13.83
N SER A 77 -6.76 -13.87 14.17
CA SER A 77 -5.78 -13.34 13.24
C SER A 77 -4.45 -14.06 13.47
N PHE A 78 -4.13 -15.00 12.60
CA PHE A 78 -2.84 -15.67 12.58
C PHE A 78 -2.27 -15.57 11.16
N SER A 79 -1.20 -14.80 10.99
CA SER A 79 -0.35 -14.82 9.80
C SER A 79 1.10 -14.61 10.22
N HIS A 80 1.95 -15.61 9.95
CA HIS A 80 3.37 -15.55 10.28
C HIS A 80 4.22 -16.09 9.14
N MET A 81 5.38 -15.46 8.94
CA MET A 81 6.39 -15.93 8.00
C MET A 81 7.34 -16.91 8.69
N PHE A 82 7.60 -18.04 8.05
CA PHE A 82 8.53 -19.06 8.53
C PHE A 82 9.48 -19.49 7.44
N GLU A 83 10.69 -19.88 7.85
CA GLU A 83 11.59 -20.67 7.02
C GLU A 83 11.03 -22.09 6.89
N ALA A 84 10.71 -22.50 5.67
CA ALA A 84 10.26 -23.84 5.36
C ALA A 84 11.42 -24.84 5.46
N LEU A 85 11.24 -25.88 6.27
CA LEU A 85 12.17 -27.01 6.36
C LEU A 85 11.46 -28.28 5.93
N ARG A 86 12.12 -29.10 5.10
CA ARG A 86 11.58 -30.42 4.77
C ARG A 86 11.65 -31.35 5.98
N TYR A 87 10.62 -32.14 6.19
CA TYR A 87 10.71 -33.30 7.07
C TYR A 87 10.05 -34.52 6.44
N ASP A 88 10.53 -35.71 6.81
CA ASP A 88 9.93 -36.96 6.36
C ASP A 88 8.74 -37.30 7.24
N GLY A 89 7.55 -37.06 6.72
CA GLY A 89 6.30 -37.24 7.44
C GLY A 89 5.14 -37.57 6.52
N PRO A 90 4.13 -38.30 7.02
CA PRO A 90 2.98 -38.67 6.23
C PRO A 90 1.97 -37.52 6.09
N GLY A 91 1.38 -37.41 4.90
CA GLY A 91 0.20 -36.59 4.63
C GLY A 91 0.47 -35.10 4.41
N ASP A 92 -0.47 -34.29 4.86
CA ASP A 92 -0.59 -32.84 4.65
C ASP A 92 -0.44 -32.04 5.95
N LYS A 93 0.07 -32.67 7.02
CA LYS A 93 0.19 -32.03 8.33
C LYS A 93 1.58 -31.45 8.53
N ILE A 94 1.66 -30.17 8.86
CA ILE A 94 2.92 -29.47 9.09
C ILE A 94 3.28 -29.43 10.58
N LYS A 95 4.52 -29.07 10.91
CA LYS A 95 4.91 -28.74 12.29
C LYS A 95 5.24 -27.27 12.39
N LEU A 96 4.70 -26.62 13.40
CA LEU A 96 4.90 -25.21 13.69
C LEU A 96 5.75 -25.04 14.96
N PRO A 97 6.31 -23.85 15.19
CA PRO A 97 7.04 -23.61 16.43
C PRO A 97 6.10 -23.47 17.63
N PRO A 98 6.60 -23.70 18.87
CA PRO A 98 5.84 -23.50 20.11
C PRO A 98 5.26 -22.09 20.26
N SER A 99 5.93 -21.05 19.75
CA SER A 99 5.39 -19.68 19.72
C SER A 99 4.04 -19.60 19.02
N SER A 100 3.87 -20.25 17.87
CA SER A 100 2.61 -20.29 17.13
C SER A 100 1.46 -20.90 17.95
N PHE A 101 1.76 -21.91 18.78
CA PHE A 101 0.76 -22.49 19.68
C PHE A 101 0.27 -21.47 20.69
N LYS A 102 1.19 -20.71 21.27
CA LYS A 102 0.86 -19.67 22.24
C LYS A 102 0.00 -18.59 21.61
N ASP A 103 0.38 -18.09 20.43
CA ASP A 103 -0.37 -17.04 19.72
C ASP A 103 -1.79 -17.49 19.34
N LEU A 104 -1.95 -18.75 18.93
CA LEU A 104 -3.25 -19.35 18.65
C LEU A 104 -4.06 -19.59 19.92
N SER A 105 -3.41 -20.02 21.01
CA SER A 105 -4.04 -20.26 22.30
C SER A 105 -4.54 -18.97 22.95
N ASP A 106 -3.76 -17.89 22.88
CA ASP A 106 -4.10 -16.58 23.42
C ASP A 106 -5.36 -16.00 22.74
N GLN A 107 -5.62 -16.41 21.49
CA GLN A 107 -6.81 -16.06 20.70
C GLN A 107 -7.96 -17.08 20.81
N GLY A 108 -7.83 -18.11 21.64
CA GLY A 108 -8.84 -19.16 21.82
C GLY A 108 -9.07 -20.00 20.56
N ALA A 109 -8.04 -20.18 19.71
CA ALA A 109 -8.18 -20.90 18.45
C ALA A 109 -8.38 -22.40 18.64
N LEU A 110 -7.73 -22.96 19.67
CA LEU A 110 -7.80 -24.38 20.00
C LEU A 110 -9.21 -24.83 20.43
N ASP A 111 -10.01 -23.91 20.97
CA ASP A 111 -11.38 -24.18 21.42
C ASP A 111 -12.40 -24.21 20.27
N LYS A 112 -12.04 -23.69 19.09
CA LYS A 112 -12.93 -23.58 17.91
C LYS A 112 -12.94 -24.82 17.03
N GLY A 113 -12.24 -25.89 17.44
CA GLY A 113 -12.18 -27.17 16.74
C GLY A 113 -10.95 -27.33 15.84
N PRO A 114 -10.98 -28.25 14.85
CA PRO A 114 -9.87 -28.49 13.95
C PRO A 114 -9.47 -27.23 13.17
N MET A 115 -8.18 -26.89 13.21
CA MET A 115 -7.62 -25.73 12.51
C MET A 115 -6.94 -26.15 11.22
N TYR A 116 -7.17 -25.37 10.18
CA TYR A 116 -6.50 -25.47 8.89
C TYR A 116 -5.75 -24.18 8.61
N PHE A 117 -4.62 -24.31 7.93
CA PHE A 117 -3.75 -23.20 7.59
C PHE A 117 -3.53 -23.19 6.09
N ARG A 118 -3.51 -21.98 5.55
CA ARG A 118 -3.12 -21.71 4.18
C ARG A 118 -1.64 -21.32 4.16
N LEU A 119 -0.88 -21.96 3.29
CA LEU A 119 0.53 -21.75 3.05
C LEU A 119 0.70 -21.01 1.74
N SER A 120 1.42 -19.90 1.74
CA SER A 120 1.74 -19.12 0.55
C SER A 120 3.25 -18.96 0.41
N LYS A 121 3.78 -19.06 -0.81
CA LYS A 121 5.21 -18.83 -1.07
C LYS A 121 5.52 -17.34 -0.97
N VAL A 122 6.48 -16.94 -0.13
CA VAL A 122 6.96 -15.57 -0.08
C VAL A 122 8.01 -15.39 -1.19
N ARG A 123 7.61 -14.76 -2.29
CA ARG A 123 8.56 -14.35 -3.34
C ARG A 123 9.14 -12.98 -2.99
N ASP A 124 10.39 -12.76 -3.36
CA ASP A 124 11.00 -11.43 -3.32
C ASP A 124 10.15 -10.52 -4.24
N ARG A 125 9.33 -9.66 -3.63
CA ARG A 125 8.31 -8.88 -4.33
C ARG A 125 8.99 -7.97 -5.35
N VAL A 126 8.84 -8.27 -6.63
CA VAL A 126 8.89 -7.24 -7.66
C VAL A 126 7.61 -6.41 -7.51
N PRO A 127 7.67 -5.10 -7.26
CA PRO A 127 6.49 -4.28 -7.09
C PRO A 127 5.71 -4.25 -8.42
N GLY A 128 4.56 -4.94 -8.48
CA GLY A 128 3.72 -5.01 -9.67
C GLY A 128 2.88 -6.28 -9.82
N THR A 129 3.14 -7.33 -9.03
CA THR A 129 2.35 -8.56 -9.06
C THR A 129 1.02 -8.37 -8.32
N SER A 130 -0.09 -8.69 -8.99
CA SER A 130 -1.44 -8.64 -8.42
C SER A 130 -1.62 -9.69 -7.33
N PRO A 131 -2.40 -9.42 -6.26
CA PRO A 131 -2.67 -10.37 -5.18
C PRO A 131 -3.35 -11.66 -5.66
N ASP A 132 -3.92 -11.67 -6.86
CA ASP A 132 -4.51 -12.87 -7.47
C ASP A 132 -3.48 -13.97 -7.79
N GLN A 133 -2.23 -13.63 -8.07
CA GLN A 133 -1.20 -14.66 -8.33
C GLN A 133 -0.69 -15.33 -7.04
N ASP A 134 -0.73 -14.63 -5.91
CA ASP A 134 -0.34 -15.21 -4.61
C ASP A 134 -1.37 -16.25 -4.12
N ALA A 135 -2.62 -16.13 -4.57
CA ALA A 135 -3.69 -17.10 -4.30
C ALA A 135 -3.55 -18.39 -5.13
N GLU A 136 -2.96 -18.33 -6.33
CA GLU A 136 -2.83 -19.50 -7.23
C GLU A 136 -1.78 -20.51 -6.75
N GLU A 137 -0.82 -20.10 -5.92
CA GLU A 137 0.24 -20.98 -5.39
C GLU A 137 0.08 -21.30 -3.89
N ALA A 138 -1.12 -21.10 -3.35
CA ALA A 138 -1.41 -21.41 -1.96
C ALA A 138 -1.78 -22.88 -1.75
N THR A 139 -1.31 -23.49 -0.66
CA THR A 139 -1.67 -24.86 -0.27
C THR A 139 -2.31 -24.88 1.11
N CYS A 140 -3.43 -25.59 1.27
CA CYS A 140 -4.05 -25.79 2.58
C CYS A 140 -3.46 -27.01 3.28
N CYS A 141 -3.23 -26.89 4.59
CA CYS A 141 -2.63 -27.93 5.42
C CYS A 141 -3.20 -27.92 6.84
N GLY A 142 -3.08 -29.05 7.53
CA GLY A 142 -3.32 -29.13 8.98
C GLY A 142 -2.03 -28.97 9.77
N VAL A 143 -2.13 -28.75 11.08
CA VAL A 143 -0.97 -28.83 11.99
C VAL A 143 -0.95 -30.17 12.71
N LEU A 144 0.22 -30.82 12.72
CA LEU A 144 0.46 -32.05 13.46
C LEU A 144 0.83 -31.76 14.92
N GLU A 145 1.85 -30.93 15.11
CA GLU A 145 2.41 -30.60 16.42
C GLU A 145 3.18 -29.28 16.38
N PHE A 146 3.41 -28.71 17.57
CA PHE A 146 4.10 -27.44 17.76
C PHE A 146 5.51 -27.65 18.33
N THR A 147 6.36 -28.34 17.57
CA THR A 147 7.72 -28.77 17.99
C THR A 147 8.82 -28.27 17.05
N ALA A 148 8.48 -27.50 16.02
CA ALA A 148 9.47 -26.97 15.09
C ALA A 148 10.38 -25.92 15.77
N ARG A 149 11.53 -25.67 15.15
CA ARG A 149 12.44 -24.61 15.60
C ARG A 149 11.76 -23.25 15.41
N GLU A 150 11.92 -22.36 16.40
CA GLU A 150 11.44 -20.98 16.31
C GLU A 150 11.85 -20.30 15.00
N GLY A 151 10.90 -19.63 14.35
CA GLY A 151 11.09 -19.02 13.03
C GLY A 151 11.09 -19.98 11.84
N SER A 152 10.83 -21.27 12.05
CA SER A 152 10.75 -22.27 10.98
C SER A 152 9.49 -23.14 11.05
N ALA A 153 9.03 -23.62 9.90
CA ALA A 153 7.91 -24.54 9.77
C ALA A 153 8.36 -25.79 9.02
N GLN A 154 8.05 -26.97 9.57
CA GLN A 154 8.42 -28.23 8.94
C GLN A 154 7.28 -28.72 8.03
N LEU A 155 7.58 -28.91 6.75
CA LEU A 155 6.64 -29.32 5.71
C LEU A 155 6.90 -30.77 5.28
N PRO A 156 5.86 -31.61 5.16
CA PRO A 156 5.98 -32.90 4.51
C PRO A 156 6.35 -32.76 3.03
N SER A 157 6.95 -33.81 2.47
CA SER A 157 7.36 -33.84 1.06
C SER A 157 6.23 -33.48 0.07
N HIS A 158 4.98 -33.88 0.36
CA HIS A 158 3.84 -33.55 -0.50
C HIS A 158 3.54 -32.05 -0.50
N VAL A 159 3.47 -31.43 0.67
CA VAL A 159 3.22 -29.99 0.83
C VAL A 159 4.37 -29.18 0.26
N TRP A 160 5.61 -29.60 0.52
CA TRP A 160 6.78 -28.95 -0.06
C TRP A 160 6.73 -28.95 -1.59
N ASN A 161 6.46 -30.11 -2.19
CA ASN A 161 6.44 -30.21 -3.64
C ASN A 161 5.33 -29.36 -4.24
N ASN A 162 4.19 -29.20 -3.58
CA ASN A 162 3.13 -28.29 -4.04
C ASN A 162 3.58 -26.82 -4.01
N LEU A 163 4.29 -26.39 -2.97
CA LEU A 163 4.72 -24.99 -2.81
C LEU A 163 5.97 -24.62 -3.63
N PHE A 164 6.86 -25.58 -3.90
CA PHE A 164 8.16 -25.32 -4.51
C PHE A 164 8.43 -26.16 -5.77
N GLN A 165 7.40 -26.34 -6.63
CA GLN A 165 7.47 -27.21 -7.82
C GLN A 165 8.64 -26.89 -8.77
N SER A 166 8.91 -25.61 -9.00
CA SER A 166 9.82 -25.17 -10.08
C SER A 166 11.04 -24.40 -9.59
N ASP A 167 10.92 -23.66 -8.49
CA ASP A 167 11.97 -22.79 -7.95
C ASP A 167 12.08 -22.96 -6.44
N ILE A 168 13.17 -23.59 -5.99
CA ILE A 168 13.55 -23.65 -4.57
C ILE A 168 14.55 -22.51 -4.33
N PRO A 169 14.15 -21.44 -3.63
CA PRO A 169 15.09 -20.37 -3.26
C PRO A 169 16.10 -20.89 -2.23
N ASP A 170 17.23 -20.18 -2.10
CA ASP A 170 18.29 -20.52 -1.14
C ASP A 170 17.76 -20.50 0.32
N VAL A 171 16.82 -19.58 0.61
CA VAL A 171 16.03 -19.57 1.85
C VAL A 171 14.54 -19.67 1.49
N PRO A 172 13.91 -20.83 1.66
CA PRO A 172 12.50 -21.04 1.34
C PRO A 172 11.62 -20.41 2.42
N LEU A 173 11.11 -19.22 2.15
CA LEU A 173 10.19 -18.51 3.04
C LEU A 173 8.73 -18.78 2.65
N ILE A 174 7.90 -19.08 3.64
CA ILE A 174 6.47 -19.29 3.50
C ILE A 174 5.69 -18.42 4.49
N GLU A 175 4.54 -17.93 4.07
CA GLU A 175 3.54 -17.31 4.94
C GLU A 175 2.52 -18.37 5.32
N VAL A 176 2.21 -18.46 6.62
CA VAL A 176 1.23 -19.40 7.18
C VAL A 176 0.10 -18.58 7.79
N SER A 177 -1.06 -18.61 7.16
CA SER A 177 -2.26 -17.91 7.64
C SER A 177 -3.36 -18.89 8.04
N ILE A 178 -4.17 -18.57 9.04
CA ILE A 178 -5.35 -19.38 9.37
C ILE A 178 -6.39 -19.31 8.23
N SER A 179 -7.06 -20.44 7.95
CA SER A 179 -8.08 -20.57 6.90
C SER A 179 -9.50 -20.75 7.44
#